data_AF-A0A9P2L9T0-F1
#
_entry.id   AF-A0A9P2L9T0-F1
#
_cell.length_a   1.000
_cell.length_b   1.000
_cell.length_c   1.000
_cell.angle_alpha   90.00
_cell.angle_beta   90.00
_cell.angle_gamma   90.00
#
_symmetry.space_group_name_H-M   'P 1'
#
loop_
_entity.id
_entity.type
_entity.pdbx_description
1 polymer ?
#
loop_
_entity_poly.entity_id
_entity_poly.type
_entity_poly.pdbx_seq_one_letter_code
_entity_poly.pdbx_strand_id
1 'polypeptide(L)'
;MKFVFFLFTLFLISGCKAESSKIAYDQKKQCKNDLMLIASKNFDFNGINKDDIIFDFSEKDFIKIFVKSKSGVNNGATFGWIRIDRKDNKLYDITYDEENNIPMNLFDKKDYIRKCL
;
A
#
# COMPACT_ATOMS: atom_id res chain seq x y z
N MET A 1 65.33 -15.29 15.18
CA MET A 1 63.92 -15.51 15.57
C MET A 1 63.14 -14.26 15.21
N LYS A 2 62.30 -14.33 14.17
CA LYS A 2 60.83 -14.15 14.23
C LYS A 2 60.38 -12.85 14.90
N PHE A 3 59.78 -11.94 14.15
CA PHE A 3 58.47 -11.35 14.47
C PHE A 3 57.82 -10.86 13.17
N VAL A 4 56.94 -11.71 12.63
CA VAL A 4 56.01 -11.36 11.55
C VAL A 4 54.84 -10.66 12.23
N PHE A 5 54.71 -9.35 12.04
CA PHE A 5 53.53 -8.63 12.51
C PHE A 5 52.39 -8.77 11.51
N PHE A 6 51.28 -9.22 12.07
CA PHE A 6 50.11 -9.82 11.46
C PHE A 6 49.24 -8.74 10.78
N LEU A 7 49.15 -8.81 9.45
CA LEU A 7 48.28 -8.00 8.59
C LEU A 7 46.90 -8.66 8.53
N PHE A 8 46.03 -8.43 9.52
CA PHE A 8 44.63 -8.88 9.46
C PHE A 8 43.73 -8.00 10.31
N THR A 9 43.28 -6.86 9.78
CA THR A 9 42.05 -6.19 10.23
C THR A 9 41.58 -5.21 9.17
N LEU A 10 41.03 -5.70 8.04
CA LEU A 10 40.39 -4.81 7.07
C LEU A 10 39.35 -5.51 6.20
N PHE A 11 38.50 -6.39 6.76
CA PHE A 11 37.34 -6.91 6.03
C PHE A 11 36.19 -7.28 6.97
N LEU A 12 35.50 -6.28 7.55
CA LEU A 12 34.18 -6.49 8.15
C LEU A 12 33.24 -5.29 7.92
N ILE A 13 33.13 -4.81 6.67
CA ILE A 13 32.03 -3.89 6.30
C ILE A 13 31.47 -4.26 4.92
N SER A 14 31.02 -5.49 4.75
CA SER A 14 30.25 -5.87 3.56
C SER A 14 29.15 -6.85 3.95
N GLY A 15 28.11 -6.32 4.60
CA GLY A 15 26.97 -7.13 4.98
C GLY A 15 25.81 -6.34 5.57
N CYS A 16 25.46 -5.18 5.01
CA CYS A 16 24.24 -4.48 5.45
C CYS A 16 23.61 -3.66 4.32
N LYS A 17 23.12 -4.35 3.28
CA LYS A 17 22.25 -3.72 2.26
C LYS A 17 21.11 -4.61 1.76
N ALA A 18 21.15 -5.92 2.01
CA ALA A 18 20.17 -6.86 1.46
C ALA A 18 18.91 -7.06 2.33
N GLU A 19 19.01 -6.84 3.65
CA GLU A 19 17.91 -7.13 4.58
C GLU A 19 16.87 -6.01 4.61
N SER A 20 17.30 -4.74 4.47
CA SER A 20 16.39 -3.58 4.43
C SER A 20 15.48 -3.56 3.21
N SER A 21 15.97 -4.02 2.05
CA SER A 21 15.18 -4.04 0.81
C SER A 21 14.09 -5.11 0.85
N LYS A 22 14.35 -6.26 1.48
CA LYS A 22 13.35 -7.33 1.69
C LYS A 22 12.24 -6.88 2.64
N ILE A 23 12.61 -6.26 3.77
CA ILE A 23 11.65 -5.74 4.75
C ILE A 23 10.73 -4.69 4.11
N ALA A 24 11.29 -3.75 3.34
CA ALA A 24 10.51 -2.74 2.63
C ALA A 24 9.56 -3.35 1.57
N TYR A 25 10.00 -4.39 0.86
CA TYR A 25 9.17 -5.11 -0.11
C TYR A 25 8.00 -5.84 0.58
N ASP A 26 8.27 -6.53 1.68
CA ASP A 26 7.27 -7.28 2.45
C ASP A 26 6.23 -6.32 3.05
N GLN A 27 6.64 -5.17 3.58
CA GLN A 27 5.73 -4.13 4.07
C GLN A 27 4.86 -3.57 2.94
N LYS A 28 5.43 -3.24 1.77
CA LYS A 28 4.66 -2.74 0.63
C LYS A 28 3.60 -3.74 0.16
N LYS A 29 3.96 -5.03 0.12
CA LYS A 29 3.04 -6.12 -0.22
C LYS A 29 1.92 -6.24 0.82
N GLN A 30 2.26 -6.16 2.10
CA GLN A 30 1.28 -6.18 3.18
C GLN A 30 0.31 -5.00 3.09
N CYS A 31 0.81 -3.78 2.88
CA CYS A 31 -0.01 -2.59 2.72
C CYS A 31 -0.98 -2.70 1.53
N LYS A 32 -0.54 -3.28 0.40
CA LYS A 32 -1.43 -3.54 -0.73
C LYS A 32 -2.54 -4.53 -0.38
N ASN A 33 -2.20 -5.62 0.31
CA ASN A 33 -3.17 -6.64 0.71
C ASN A 33 -4.18 -6.11 1.74
N ASP A 34 -3.71 -5.34 2.72
CA ASP A 34 -4.55 -4.74 3.75
C ASP A 34 -5.53 -3.74 3.13
N LEU A 35 -5.07 -2.90 2.19
CA LEU A 35 -5.96 -2.00 1.45
C LEU A 35 -6.99 -2.75 0.61
N MET A 36 -6.59 -3.82 -0.05
CA MET A 36 -7.52 -4.66 -0.84
C MET A 36 -8.61 -5.26 0.05
N LEU A 37 -8.26 -5.71 1.26
CA LEU A 37 -9.22 -6.23 2.24
C LEU A 37 -10.18 -5.16 2.72
N ILE A 38 -9.67 -3.97 3.06
CA ILE A 38 -10.50 -2.81 3.43
C ILE A 38 -11.44 -2.48 2.27
N ALA A 39 -10.93 -2.33 1.06
CA ALA A 39 -11.72 -1.97 -0.11
C ALA A 39 -12.80 -3.03 -0.40
N SER A 40 -12.46 -4.32 -0.42
CA SER A 40 -13.41 -5.42 -0.76
C SER A 40 -14.58 -5.57 0.21
N LYS A 41 -14.53 -4.88 1.35
CA LYS A 41 -15.59 -4.89 2.36
C LYS A 41 -16.45 -3.64 2.35
N ASN A 42 -15.95 -2.56 1.77
CA ASN A 42 -16.64 -1.29 1.68
C ASN A 42 -17.20 -1.06 0.26
N PHE A 43 -16.63 -1.73 -0.75
CA PHE A 43 -17.02 -1.63 -2.15
C PHE A 43 -17.54 -2.97 -2.68
N ASP A 44 -18.53 -2.92 -3.58
CA ASP A 44 -19.04 -4.12 -4.27
C ASP A 44 -18.22 -4.43 -5.53
N PHE A 45 -17.19 -5.25 -5.39
CA PHE A 45 -16.38 -5.73 -6.51
C PHE A 45 -16.94 -7.01 -7.19
N ASN A 46 -18.24 -7.31 -7.07
CA ASN A 46 -18.83 -8.49 -7.70
C ASN A 46 -18.51 -8.57 -9.20
N GLY A 47 -17.97 -9.70 -9.64
CA GLY A 47 -17.59 -9.94 -11.04
C GLY A 47 -16.24 -9.32 -11.46
N ILE A 48 -15.56 -8.58 -10.58
CA ILE A 48 -14.23 -8.00 -10.86
C ILE A 48 -13.14 -8.92 -10.30
N ASN A 49 -12.13 -9.23 -11.12
CA ASN A 49 -10.95 -9.94 -10.63
C ASN A 49 -10.10 -8.99 -9.77
N LYS A 50 -9.70 -9.44 -8.57
CA LYS A 50 -8.89 -8.64 -7.64
C LYS A 50 -7.56 -8.19 -8.24
N ASP A 51 -6.97 -8.99 -9.12
CA ASP A 51 -5.71 -8.64 -9.79
C ASP A 51 -5.88 -7.48 -10.80
N ASP A 52 -7.10 -7.24 -11.25
CA ASP A 52 -7.44 -6.14 -12.14
C ASP A 52 -7.72 -4.84 -11.37
N ILE A 53 -7.85 -4.88 -10.03
CA ILE A 53 -8.09 -3.69 -9.19
C ILE A 53 -6.76 -2.97 -8.91
N ILE A 54 -6.74 -1.67 -9.16
CA ILE A 54 -5.58 -0.81 -8.98
C ILE A 54 -5.96 0.35 -8.06
N PHE A 55 -5.05 0.64 -7.13
CA PHE A 55 -5.10 1.78 -6.23
C PHE A 55 -4.06 2.81 -6.68
N ASP A 56 -4.49 4.03 -6.97
CA ASP A 56 -3.62 5.16 -7.27
C ASP A 56 -3.60 6.16 -6.11
N PHE A 57 -2.39 6.54 -5.74
CA PHE A 57 -2.03 7.41 -4.61
C PHE A 57 -1.37 8.71 -5.09
N SER A 58 -1.56 9.07 -6.37
CA SER A 58 -1.04 10.29 -6.97
C SER A 58 -1.55 11.55 -6.26
N GLU A 59 -2.73 11.46 -5.64
CA GLU A 59 -3.33 12.51 -4.83
C GLU A 59 -3.05 12.32 -3.33
N LYS A 60 -2.60 13.38 -2.65
CA LYS A 60 -2.02 13.31 -1.30
C LYS A 60 -2.96 12.75 -0.23
N ASP A 61 -4.24 13.09 -0.33
CA ASP A 61 -5.26 12.79 0.67
C ASP A 61 -6.40 11.92 0.10
N PHE A 62 -6.18 11.36 -1.10
CA PHE A 62 -7.15 10.53 -1.80
C PHE A 62 -6.49 9.28 -2.37
N ILE A 63 -7.25 8.18 -2.38
CA ILE A 63 -6.88 6.95 -3.09
C ILE A 63 -7.94 6.72 -4.15
N LYS A 64 -7.52 6.72 -5.40
CA LYS A 64 -8.39 6.40 -6.53
C LYS A 64 -8.38 4.90 -6.78
N ILE A 65 -9.55 4.29 -6.90
CA ILE A 65 -9.72 2.88 -7.25
C ILE A 65 -10.13 2.82 -8.72
N PHE A 66 -9.45 2.01 -9.52
CA PHE A 66 -9.86 1.73 -10.89
C PHE A 66 -9.62 0.27 -11.24
N VAL A 67 -10.36 -0.20 -12.24
CA VAL A 67 -10.27 -1.58 -12.74
C VAL A 67 -9.59 -1.56 -14.09
N LYS A 68 -8.58 -2.41 -14.26
CA LYS A 68 -7.89 -2.60 -15.54
C LYS A 68 -8.85 -3.27 -16.52
N SER A 69 -9.11 -2.63 -17.67
CA SER A 69 -9.94 -3.23 -18.70
C SER A 69 -9.20 -4.36 -19.42
N LYS A 70 -9.83 -5.54 -19.50
CA LYS A 70 -9.30 -6.68 -20.28
C LYS A 70 -9.24 -6.41 -21.79
N SER A 71 -10.06 -5.51 -22.30
CA SER A 71 -10.18 -5.19 -23.73
C SER A 71 -9.52 -3.86 -24.11
N GLY A 72 -8.94 -3.12 -23.16
CA GLY A 72 -8.37 -1.79 -23.39
C GLY A 72 -9.39 -0.68 -23.64
N VAL A 73 -10.69 -1.00 -23.74
CA VAL A 73 -11.77 -0.05 -24.08
C VAL A 73 -12.17 0.85 -22.90
N ASN A 74 -11.71 0.55 -21.68
CA ASN A 74 -11.94 1.37 -20.47
C ASN A 74 -10.69 1.41 -19.59
N ASN A 75 -9.54 1.82 -20.15
CA ASN A 75 -8.36 2.13 -19.34
C ASN A 75 -8.67 3.34 -18.44
N GLY A 76 -9.08 3.10 -17.19
CA GLY A 76 -9.24 4.14 -16.19
C GLY A 76 -10.68 4.50 -15.82
N ALA A 77 -11.65 3.59 -16.01
CA ALA A 77 -12.94 3.76 -15.34
C ALA A 77 -12.71 3.76 -13.83
N THR A 78 -12.86 4.93 -13.21
CA THR A 78 -12.79 5.08 -11.76
C THR A 78 -13.92 4.26 -11.16
N PHE A 79 -13.56 3.27 -10.37
CA PHE A 79 -14.50 2.46 -9.62
C PHE A 79 -14.96 3.22 -8.37
N GLY A 80 -14.03 3.90 -7.70
CA GLY A 80 -14.33 4.62 -6.49
C GLY A 80 -13.20 5.48 -5.99
N TRP A 81 -13.49 6.25 -4.96
CA TRP A 81 -12.57 7.19 -4.33
C TRP A 81 -12.61 7.02 -2.81
N ILE A 82 -11.42 7.01 -2.20
CA ILE A 82 -11.25 6.97 -0.75
C ILE A 82 -10.59 8.27 -0.30
N ARG A 83 -11.21 9.01 0.61
CA ARG A 83 -10.57 10.13 1.32
C ARG A 83 -9.80 9.60 2.54
N ILE A 84 -8.57 10.07 2.71
CA ILE A 84 -7.69 9.73 3.84
C ILE A 84 -7.76 10.84 4.89
N ASP A 85 -8.17 10.51 6.10
CA ASP A 85 -8.05 11.39 7.26
C ASP A 85 -6.97 10.84 8.21
N ARG A 86 -5.77 11.39 8.06
CA ARG A 86 -4.60 11.02 8.88
C ARG A 86 -4.73 11.48 10.33
N LYS A 87 -5.50 12.54 10.60
CA LYS A 87 -5.62 13.11 11.95
C LYS A 87 -6.47 12.20 12.83
N ASP A 88 -7.60 11.75 12.29
CA ASP A 88 -8.54 10.90 13.02
C ASP A 88 -8.33 9.41 12.72
N ASN A 89 -7.37 9.08 11.87
CA ASN A 89 -7.05 7.71 11.45
C ASN A 89 -8.29 7.00 10.89
N LYS A 90 -8.96 7.67 9.93
CA LYS A 90 -10.16 7.20 9.24
C LYS A 90 -9.98 7.22 7.73
N LEU A 91 -10.70 6.32 7.07
CA LEU A 91 -10.90 6.35 5.62
C LEU A 91 -12.38 6.56 5.35
N TYR A 92 -12.70 7.28 4.30
CA TYR A 92 -14.07 7.54 3.88
C TYR A 92 -14.26 7.17 2.42
N ASP A 93 -15.34 6.48 2.10
CA ASP A 93 -15.82 6.34 0.73
C ASP A 93 -16.51 7.64 0.33
N ILE A 94 -16.03 8.23 -0.76
CA ILE A 94 -16.54 9.48 -1.33
C ILE A 94 -16.91 9.31 -2.82
N THR A 95 -17.11 8.07 -3.27
CA THR A 95 -17.28 7.73 -4.69
C THR A 95 -18.45 8.48 -5.35
N TYR A 96 -19.54 8.68 -4.63
CA TYR A 96 -20.75 9.33 -5.14
C TYR A 96 -21.04 10.67 -4.48
N ASP A 97 -20.34 11.01 -3.40
CA ASP A 97 -20.61 12.19 -2.59
C ASP A 97 -19.34 12.62 -1.84
N GLU A 98 -18.73 13.72 -2.28
CA GLU A 98 -17.52 14.27 -1.65
C GLU A 98 -17.81 15.09 -0.38
N GLU A 99 -19.08 15.48 -0.18
CA GLU A 99 -19.55 16.27 0.96
C GLU A 99 -19.96 15.35 2.12
N ASN A 100 -20.63 14.23 1.81
CA ASN A 100 -21.03 13.22 2.79
C ASN A 100 -20.04 12.06 2.84
N ASN A 101 -18.97 12.26 3.61
CA ASN A 101 -17.97 11.24 3.93
C ASN A 101 -18.58 9.97 4.55
N ILE A 102 -18.69 8.88 3.79
CA ILE A 102 -19.18 7.60 4.32
C ILE A 102 -18.02 6.88 5.02
N PRO A 103 -18.05 6.67 6.35
CA PRO A 103 -16.92 6.05 7.06
C PRO A 103 -16.70 4.61 6.62
N MET A 104 -15.47 4.28 6.24
CA MET A 104 -15.10 2.93 5.87
C MET A 104 -14.80 2.08 7.10
N ASN A 105 -15.19 0.81 7.04
CA ASN A 105 -14.80 -0.18 8.04
C ASN A 105 -13.34 -0.61 7.81
N LEU A 106 -12.47 -0.33 8.78
CA LEU A 106 -11.05 -0.73 8.77
C LEU A 106 -10.81 -2.13 9.35
N PHE A 107 -11.82 -2.79 9.91
CA PHE A 107 -11.73 -4.11 10.56
C PHE A 107 -10.58 -4.16 11.58
N ASP A 108 -9.72 -5.18 11.48
CA ASP A 108 -8.53 -5.37 12.31
C ASP A 108 -7.33 -4.54 11.80
N LYS A 109 -7.50 -3.77 10.71
CA LYS A 109 -6.47 -2.93 10.08
C LYS A 109 -6.56 -1.49 10.58
N LYS A 110 -6.88 -1.30 11.86
CA LYS A 110 -7.05 0.02 12.47
C LYS A 110 -5.82 0.90 12.35
N ASP A 111 -4.62 0.33 12.27
CA ASP A 111 -3.39 1.11 12.12
C ASP A 111 -2.84 1.16 10.69
N TYR A 112 -3.67 0.83 9.70
CA TYR A 112 -3.31 0.87 8.28
C TYR A 112 -2.75 2.22 7.87
N ILE A 113 -3.46 3.32 8.17
CA ILE A 113 -3.03 4.67 7.77
C ILE A 113 -1.65 4.97 8.35
N ARG A 114 -1.44 4.73 9.66
CA ARG A 114 -0.13 4.93 10.31
C ARG A 114 0.99 4.06 9.71
N LYS A 115 0.69 2.83 9.30
CA LYS A 115 1.70 1.87 8.80
C LYS A 115 2.01 2.01 7.31
N CYS A 116 1.07 2.55 6.53
CA CYS A 116 1.06 2.42 5.09
C CYS A 116 0.82 3.72 4.31
N LEU A 117 0.39 4.82 4.94
CA LEU A 117 0.00 6.09 4.30
C LEU A 117 0.64 7.34 4.93
#